data_AF-A0A7U9SA71-F1
#
_entry.id   AF-A0A7U9SA71-F1
#
_cell.length_a   1.000
_cell.length_b   1.000
_cell.length_c   1.000
_cell.angle_alpha   90.00
_cell.angle_beta   90.00
_cell.angle_gamma   90.00
#
_symmetry.space_group_name_H-M   'P 1'
#
loop_
_entity.id
_entity.type
_entity.pdbx_description
1 polymer ?
#
loop_
_entity_poly.entity_id
_entity_poly.type
_entity_poly.pdbx_seq_one_letter_code
_entity_poly.pdbx_strand_id
1 'polypeptide(L)' 'MHLVEIETKLRKDGVIQIPDKELEATGLHEGDEVCLLYMTKQKGERRNDSGEFILERR' A
#
# COMPACT_ATOMS: atom_id res chain seq x y z
N MET A 1 -0.53 -12.10 16.56
CA MET A 1 -0.31 -11.30 15.33
C MET A 1 -1.25 -10.11 15.43
N HIS A 2 -0.73 -8.89 15.28
CA HIS A 2 -1.53 -7.66 15.36
C HIS A 2 -1.38 -6.92 14.04
N LEU A 3 -2.50 -6.41 13.52
CA LEU A 3 -2.51 -5.57 12.33
C LEU A 3 -2.24 -4.13 12.77
N VAL A 4 -1.35 -3.45 12.07
CA VAL A 4 -1.10 -2.01 12.22
C VAL A 4 -1.65 -1.34 10.98
N GLU A 5 -2.51 -0.35 11.17
CA GLU A 5 -3.09 0.46 10.09
C GLU A 5 -2.28 1.75 9.93
N ILE A 6 -1.91 2.07 8.68
CA ILE A 6 -1.24 3.32 8.34
C ILE A 6 -2.24 4.20 7.62
N GLU A 7 -2.67 5.27 8.29
CA GLU A 7 -3.49 6.31 7.66
C GLU A 7 -2.60 7.30 6.91
N THR A 8 -2.93 7.55 5.64
CA THR A 8 -2.26 8.58 4.84
C THR A 8 -3.20 9.16 3.79
N LYS A 9 -2.73 10.18 3.06
CA LYS A 9 -3.48 10.86 2.00
C LYS A 9 -2.84 10.59 0.66
N LEU A 10 -3.66 10.20 -0.31
CA LEU A 10 -3.29 10.25 -1.72
C LEU A 10 -3.00 11.72 -2.09
N ARG A 11 -1.78 11.97 -2.54
CA ARG A 11 -1.34 13.29 -3.00
C ARG A 11 -1.62 13.43 -4.50
N LYS A 12 -1.22 14.58 -5.05
CA LYS A 12 -1.26 14.79 -6.50
C LYS A 12 -0.48 13.67 -7.21
N ASP A 13 -0.90 13.39 -8.44
CA ASP A 13 -0.25 12.41 -9.32
C ASP A 13 -0.26 10.97 -8.79
N GLY A 14 -1.16 10.65 -7.84
CA GLY A 14 -1.35 9.29 -7.33
C GLY A 14 -0.29 8.85 -6.31
N VAL A 15 0.49 9.78 -5.76
CA VAL A 15 1.53 9.46 -4.77
C VAL A 15 0.91 9.19 -3.40
N ILE A 16 1.18 8.02 -2.83
CA ILE A 16 0.89 7.69 -1.44
C ILE A 16 2.18 7.87 -0.65
N GLN A 17 2.19 8.82 0.29
CA GLN A 17 3.35 9.08 1.13
C GLN A 17 3.19 8.35 2.47
N ILE A 18 4.10 7.43 2.79
CA ILE A 18 4.13 6.77 4.10
C ILE A 18 4.64 7.81 5.12
N PRO A 19 3.96 8.01 6.27
CA PRO A 19 4.45 8.89 7.32
C PRO A 19 5.78 8.41 7.91
N ASP A 20 6.70 9.31 8.26
CA ASP A 20 8.08 8.98 8.68
C ASP A 20 8.14 7.92 9.80
N LYS A 21 7.29 8.05 10.83
CA LYS A 21 7.23 7.08 11.95
C LYS A 21 6.84 5.68 11.50
N GLU A 22 5.95 5.59 10.52
CA GLU A 22 5.49 4.32 9.98
C GLU A 22 6.50 3.76 8.97
N LEU A 23 7.18 4.62 8.22
CA LEU A 23 8.24 4.22 7.29
C LEU A 23 9.35 3.47 8.02
N GLU A 24 9.83 4.02 9.14
CA GLU A 24 10.80 3.36 10.02
C GLU A 24 10.31 1.98 10.51
N ALA A 25 9.03 1.89 10.89
CA ALA A 25 8.43 0.63 11.36
C ALA A 25 8.25 -0.41 10.23
N THR A 26 8.01 0.03 8.99
CA THR A 26 7.83 -0.85 7.83
C THR A 26 9.15 -1.47 7.34
N GLY A 27 10.30 -0.84 7.64
CA GLY A 27 11.61 -1.25 7.14
C GLY A 27 11.78 -1.12 5.62
N LEU A 28 10.97 -0.28 4.97
CA LEU A 28 11.11 0.11 3.56
C LEU A 28 12.15 1.21 3.42
N HIS A 29 12.92 1.16 2.35
CA HIS A 29 13.98 2.12 2.04
C HIS A 29 13.84 2.67 0.62
N GLU A 30 14.50 3.81 0.36
CA GLU A 30 14.59 4.37 -0.99
C GLU A 30 15.22 3.35 -1.95
N GLY A 31 14.58 3.14 -3.09
CA GLY A 31 15.01 2.17 -4.10
C GLY A 31 14.42 0.76 -3.94
N ASP A 32 13.71 0.47 -2.85
CA ASP A 32 13.01 -0.81 -2.70
C ASP A 32 11.90 -0.96 -3.77
N GLU A 33 11.85 -2.12 -4.41
CA GLU A 33 10.73 -2.49 -5.27
C GLU A 33 9.60 -3.09 -4.44
N VAL A 34 8.43 -2.45 -4.48
CA VAL A 34 7.23 -2.92 -3.79
C VAL A 34 6.10 -3.17 -4.79
N CYS A 35 5.27 -4.16 -4.48
CA CYS A 35 4.05 -4.47 -5.22
C CYS A 35 2.82 -4.18 -4.35
N LEU A 36 1.86 -3.43 -4.89
CA LEU A 36 0.56 -3.25 -4.28
C LEU A 36 -0.43 -4.25 -4.88
N LEU A 37 -0.97 -5.11 -4.03
CA LEU A 37 -1.96 -6.11 -4.38
C LEU A 37 -3.33 -5.65 -3.87
N TYR A 38 -4.37 -5.91 -4.63
CA TYR A 38 -5.76 -5.69 -4.22
C TYR A 38 -6.65 -6.82 -4.73
N MET A 39 -7.76 -7.04 -4.06
CA MET A 39 -8.74 -8.07 -4.42
C MET A 39 -9.81 -7.49 -5.35
N THR A 40 -10.17 -8.26 -6.38
CA THR A 40 -11.28 -7.95 -7.29
C THR A 40 -12.42 -8.95 -7.08
N LYS A 41 -13.65 -8.54 -7.42
CA LYS A 41 -14.83 -9.43 -7.31
C LYS A 41 -14.79 -10.53 -8.36
N GLN A 42 -14.30 -10.22 -9.55
CA GLN A 42 -14.21 -11.18 -10.65
C GLN A 42 -12.86 -11.14 -11.36
N LYS A 43 -12.52 -12.26 -11.99
CA LYS A 43 -11.29 -12.39 -12.78
C LYS A 43 -11.40 -11.51 -14.04
N GLY A 44 -10.38 -10.68 -14.26
CA GLY A 44 -10.32 -9.76 -15.42
C GLY A 44 -10.84 -8.36 -15.11
N GLU A 45 -11.50 -8.17 -13.97
CA GLU A 45 -11.77 -6.82 -13.46
C GLU A 45 -10.48 -6.18 -12.93
N ARG A 46 -10.44 -4.85 -12.95
CA ARG A 46 -9.34 -4.03 -12.42
C ARG A 46 -9.86 -2.90 -11.54
N ARG A 47 -10.81 -3.23 -10.69
CA ARG A 47 -11.42 -2.28 -9.76
C ARG A 47 -11.18 -2.75 -8.33
N ASN A 48 -10.50 -1.92 -7.56
CA ASN A 48 -10.37 -2.11 -6.12
C ASN A 48 -11.62 -1.53 -5.44
N ASP A 49 -12.62 -2.37 -5.19
CA ASP A 49 -13.87 -1.94 -4.55
C ASP A 49 -13.76 -1.83 -3.02
N SER A 50 -12.80 -2.52 -2.38
CA SER A 50 -12.59 -2.39 -0.93
C SER A 50 -11.81 -1.14 -0.58
N GLY A 51 -10.96 -0.66 -1.49
CA GLY A 51 -10.01 0.42 -1.24
C GLY A 51 -8.78 -0.02 -0.43
N GLU A 52 -8.67 -1.31 -0.13
CA GLU A 52 -7.57 -1.88 0.65
C GLU A 52 -6.45 -2.37 -0.27
N PHE A 53 -5.21 -2.25 0.20
CA PHE A 53 -4.04 -2.78 -0.48
C PHE A 53 -3.23 -3.65 0.48
N ILE A 54 -2.63 -4.70 -0.07
CA ILE A 54 -1.57 -5.46 0.58
C ILE A 54 -0.26 -5.06 -0.10
N LEU A 55 0.74 -4.71 0.70
CA LEU A 55 2.08 -4.43 0.22
C LEU A 55 2.93 -5.71 0.29
N GLU A 56 3.54 -6.07 -0.83
CA GLU A 56 4.50 -7.17 -0.95
C GLU A 56 5.87 -6.61 -1.36
N ARG A 57 6.95 -7.03 -0.69
CA ARG A 57 8.33 -6.70 -1.08
C ARG A 57 8.83 -7.71 -2.09
N ARG A 58 9.56 -7.24 -3.11
CA ARG A 58 10.21 -8.10 -4.12
C ARG A 58 11.70 -8.27 -3.87
#